data_AF-A0A4Q2X0J1-F1
#
_entry.id   AF-A0A4Q2X0J1-F1
#
_cell.length_a   1.000
_cell.length_b   1.000
_cell.length_c   1.000
_cell.angle_alpha   90.00
_cell.angle_beta   90.00
_cell.angle_gamma   90.00
#
_symmetry.space_group_name_H-M   'P 1'
#
loop_
_entity.id
_entity.type
_entity.pdbx_description
1 polymer ?
#
loop_
_entity_poly.entity_id
_entity_poly.type
_entity_poly.pdbx_seq_one_letter_code
_entity_poly.pdbx_strand_id
1 'polypeptide(L)'
;MISTRRLARCAAFLGLLLMPAVASANAGVPMILITFPLMAIALVPIALIESAIVSARLGQSFGASLKVVGLANALSTLVGLPVTWLTLVAAQLLTGGSGAYGIESIRSKFLAVTWQAPWLIPYEAHLYWMVPAACLTLLIPFFLASYQIEYRVVARLMRGNTKAAVARAMFRANLVSYSLLFLADIAWLTYAVLHARN
;
A
#
# COMPACT_ATOMS: atom_id res chain seq x y z
N MET A 1 37.81 -8.85 -22.40
CA MET A 1 38.26 -9.29 -21.06
C MET A 1 37.40 -8.63 -20.00
N ILE A 2 36.57 -9.39 -19.28
CA ILE A 2 35.81 -8.86 -18.14
C ILE A 2 36.80 -8.63 -16.99
N SER A 3 36.85 -7.41 -16.46
CA SER A 3 37.73 -7.06 -15.35
C SER A 3 37.42 -7.92 -14.13
N THR A 4 38.46 -8.50 -13.51
CA THR A 4 38.39 -9.28 -12.27
C THR A 4 37.65 -8.54 -11.14
N ARG A 5 37.69 -7.20 -11.14
CA ARG A 5 36.95 -6.35 -10.19
C ARG A 5 35.43 -6.34 -10.43
N ARG A 6 34.97 -6.51 -11.68
CA ARG A 6 33.52 -6.62 -12.00
C ARG A 6 32.98 -7.99 -11.63
N LEU A 7 33.74 -9.05 -11.88
CA LEU A 7 33.38 -10.41 -11.46
C LEU A 7 33.32 -10.53 -9.94
N ALA A 8 34.28 -9.94 -9.21
CA ALA A 8 34.26 -9.91 -7.75
C ALA A 8 33.05 -9.14 -7.19
N ARG A 9 32.63 -8.03 -7.82
CA ARG A 9 31.43 -7.28 -7.42
C ARG A 9 30.14 -8.03 -7.72
N CYS A 10 30.02 -8.68 -8.88
CA CYS A 10 28.88 -9.51 -9.21
C CYS A 10 28.80 -10.74 -8.29
N ALA A 11 29.93 -11.37 -7.99
CA ALA A 11 30.00 -12.51 -7.07
C ALA A 11 29.72 -12.10 -5.61
N ALA A 12 30.15 -10.91 -5.18
CA ALA A 12 29.77 -10.37 -3.87
C ALA A 12 28.27 -10.02 -3.79
N PHE A 13 27.70 -9.49 -4.87
CA PHE A 13 26.27 -9.18 -4.96
C PHE A 13 25.41 -10.45 -5.02
N LEU A 14 25.81 -11.46 -5.82
CA LEU A 14 25.19 -12.78 -5.82
C LEU A 14 25.39 -13.49 -4.48
N GLY A 15 26.57 -13.38 -3.88
CA GLY A 15 26.88 -13.93 -2.56
C GLY A 15 25.96 -13.36 -1.49
N LEU A 16 25.70 -12.04 -1.52
CA LEU A 16 24.73 -11.38 -0.64
C LEU A 16 23.30 -11.88 -0.87
N LEU A 17 22.92 -12.14 -2.12
CA LEU A 17 21.61 -12.68 -2.50
C LEU A 17 21.44 -14.17 -2.15
N LEU A 18 22.56 -14.91 -2.02
CA LEU A 18 22.60 -16.35 -1.81
C LEU A 18 22.99 -16.74 -0.38
N MET A 19 23.10 -15.81 0.58
CA MET A 19 23.31 -16.13 2.00
C MET A 19 21.97 -16.39 2.69
N PRO A 20 21.52 -17.65 2.84
CA PRO A 20 20.26 -17.96 3.51
C PRO A 20 20.41 -17.84 5.04
N ALA A 21 21.65 -17.68 5.53
CA ALA A 21 21.96 -17.59 6.96
C ALA A 21 21.47 -16.29 7.61
N VAL A 22 21.26 -15.21 6.84
CA VAL A 22 20.58 -13.99 7.34
C VAL A 22 19.06 -14.13 7.30
N ALA A 23 18.55 -15.09 6.53
CA ALA A 23 17.12 -15.40 6.40
C ALA A 23 16.58 -16.31 7.53
N SER A 24 17.41 -16.66 8.52
CA SER A 24 17.01 -17.43 9.70
C SER A 24 16.76 -16.57 10.95
N ALA A 25 16.77 -15.23 10.82
CA ALA A 25 16.16 -14.35 11.81
C ALA A 25 14.65 -14.34 11.58
N ASN A 26 13.85 -14.33 12.66
CA ASN A 26 12.38 -14.14 12.59
C ASN A 26 12.11 -12.72 12.03
N ALA A 27 12.29 -12.57 10.72
CA ALA A 27 12.18 -11.32 10.00
C ALA A 27 10.70 -10.97 10.00
N GLY A 28 10.36 -9.79 10.52
CA GLY A 28 8.98 -9.35 10.56
C GLY A 28 8.29 -9.40 9.20
N VAL A 29 6.97 -9.28 9.18
CA VAL A 29 6.18 -9.37 7.95
C VAL A 29 6.22 -8.03 7.22
N PRO A 30 6.93 -7.90 6.08
CA PRO A 30 6.88 -6.68 5.29
C PRO A 30 5.50 -6.58 4.64
N MET A 31 4.68 -5.63 5.08
CA MET A 31 3.28 -5.57 4.67
C MET A 31 3.08 -5.31 3.18
N ILE A 32 4.09 -4.76 2.48
CA ILE A 32 4.05 -4.62 1.02
C ILE A 32 3.86 -5.96 0.30
N LEU A 33 4.36 -7.08 0.85
CA LEU A 33 4.16 -8.41 0.25
C LEU A 33 2.70 -8.88 0.32
N ILE A 34 1.91 -8.29 1.21
CA ILE A 34 0.47 -8.56 1.35
C ILE A 34 -0.34 -7.50 0.63
N THR A 35 -0.06 -6.22 0.88
CA THR A 35 -0.87 -5.11 0.34
C THR A 35 -0.66 -4.95 -1.16
N PHE A 36 0.55 -5.16 -1.70
CA PHE A 36 0.78 -4.95 -3.14
C PHE A 36 0.01 -5.94 -4.02
N PRO A 37 0.01 -7.26 -3.78
CA PRO A 37 -0.84 -8.19 -4.53
C PRO A 37 -2.33 -7.87 -4.42
N LEU A 38 -2.82 -7.53 -3.23
CA LEU A 38 -4.23 -7.16 -3.03
C LEU A 38 -4.61 -5.89 -3.80
N MET A 39 -3.76 -4.87 -3.76
CA MET A 39 -3.96 -3.64 -4.52
C MET A 39 -3.87 -3.86 -6.03
N ALA A 40 -3.01 -4.77 -6.50
CA ALA A 40 -2.93 -5.15 -7.91
C ALA A 40 -4.22 -5.81 -8.40
N ILE A 41 -4.83 -6.67 -7.58
CA ILE A 41 -6.15 -7.27 -7.88
C ILE A 41 -7.24 -6.18 -7.87
N ALA A 42 -7.20 -5.27 -6.90
CA ALA A 42 -8.16 -4.19 -6.76
C ALA A 42 -8.02 -3.10 -7.84
N LEU A 43 -6.92 -3.07 -8.59
CA LEU A 43 -6.64 -2.03 -9.58
C LEU A 43 -7.75 -1.90 -10.63
N VAL A 44 -8.25 -3.02 -11.15
CA VAL A 44 -9.32 -3.02 -12.17
C VAL A 44 -10.63 -2.46 -11.62
N PRO A 45 -11.21 -2.98 -10.52
CA PRO A 45 -12.46 -2.43 -9.99
C PRO A 45 -12.32 -0.97 -9.54
N ILE A 46 -11.19 -0.60 -8.92
CA ILE A 46 -10.92 0.80 -8.53
C ILE A 46 -10.92 1.69 -9.77
N ALA A 47 -10.14 1.37 -10.80
CA ALA A 47 -10.06 2.18 -12.00
C ALA A 47 -11.42 2.36 -12.67
N LEU A 48 -12.28 1.33 -12.70
CA LEU A 48 -13.63 1.42 -13.25
C LEU A 48 -14.53 2.36 -12.43
N ILE A 49 -14.54 2.21 -11.10
CA ILE A 49 -15.34 3.05 -10.19
C ILE A 49 -14.92 4.51 -10.30
N GLU A 50 -13.62 4.77 -10.22
CA GLU A 50 -13.10 6.12 -10.27
C GLU A 50 -13.33 6.77 -11.64
N SER A 51 -13.20 6.00 -12.71
CA SER A 51 -13.50 6.49 -14.07
C SER A 51 -14.95 6.86 -14.25
N ALA A 52 -15.88 6.10 -13.67
CA ALA A 52 -17.30 6.43 -13.69
C ALA A 52 -17.58 7.74 -12.92
N ILE A 53 -16.97 7.91 -11.75
CA ILE A 53 -17.10 9.13 -10.94
C ILE A 53 -16.51 10.33 -11.69
N VAL A 54 -15.30 10.21 -12.23
CA VAL A 54 -14.63 11.30 -12.97
C VAL A 54 -15.40 11.66 -14.24
N SER A 55 -15.87 10.67 -15.00
CA SER A 55 -16.72 10.87 -16.18
C SER A 55 -17.97 11.69 -15.84
N ALA A 56 -18.70 11.28 -14.79
CA ALA A 56 -19.91 11.96 -14.36
C ALA A 56 -19.66 13.38 -13.82
N ARG A 57 -18.50 13.62 -13.18
CA ARG A 57 -18.21 14.91 -12.52
C ARG A 57 -17.54 15.93 -13.44
N LEU A 58 -16.80 15.49 -14.44
CA LEU A 58 -16.05 16.36 -15.37
C LEU A 58 -16.65 16.42 -16.77
N GLY A 59 -17.80 15.77 -17.00
CA GLY A 59 -18.50 15.78 -18.28
C GLY A 59 -17.71 15.13 -19.42
N GLN A 60 -16.83 14.17 -19.08
CA GLN A 60 -16.00 13.46 -20.04
C GLN A 60 -16.59 12.10 -20.36
N SER A 61 -16.31 11.56 -21.54
CA SER A 61 -16.74 10.19 -21.85
C SER A 61 -16.06 9.19 -20.91
N PHE A 62 -16.76 8.10 -20.59
CA PHE A 62 -16.23 7.06 -19.72
C PHE A 62 -14.91 6.48 -20.26
N GLY A 63 -14.84 6.19 -21.56
CA GLY A 63 -13.63 5.65 -22.19
C GLY A 63 -12.43 6.61 -22.13
N ALA A 64 -12.64 7.92 -22.27
CA ALA A 64 -11.57 8.90 -22.10
C ALA A 64 -11.12 8.98 -20.63
N SER A 65 -12.08 8.96 -19.70
CA SER A 65 -11.80 8.94 -18.26
C SER A 65 -11.02 7.69 -17.86
N LEU A 66 -11.41 6.52 -18.37
CA LEU A 66 -10.76 5.23 -18.08
C LEU A 66 -9.31 5.18 -18.50
N LYS A 67 -8.96 5.76 -19.66
CA LYS A 67 -7.55 5.82 -20.09
C LYS A 67 -6.70 6.64 -19.13
N VAL A 68 -7.19 7.81 -18.71
CA VAL A 68 -6.42 8.71 -17.85
C VAL A 68 -6.41 8.23 -16.40
N VAL A 69 -7.57 7.90 -15.85
CA VAL A 69 -7.73 7.43 -14.47
C VAL A 69 -7.08 6.06 -14.29
N GLY A 70 -7.18 5.17 -15.28
CA GLY A 70 -6.49 3.88 -15.26
C GLY A 70 -4.97 4.03 -15.22
N LEU A 71 -4.40 4.94 -16.03
CA LEU A 71 -2.98 5.26 -15.95
C LEU A 71 -2.60 5.86 -14.59
N ALA A 72 -3.42 6.78 -14.07
CA ALA A 72 -3.20 7.41 -12.78
C ALA A 72 -3.17 6.37 -11.64
N ASN A 73 -4.14 5.45 -11.62
CA ASN A 73 -4.25 4.34 -10.69
C ASN A 73 -3.08 3.35 -10.81
N ALA A 74 -2.67 3.04 -12.04
CA ALA A 74 -1.50 2.18 -12.26
C ALA A 74 -0.22 2.82 -11.71
N LEU A 75 -0.05 4.14 -11.89
CA LEU A 75 1.10 4.86 -11.35
C LEU A 75 1.07 4.98 -9.81
N SER A 76 -0.09 5.29 -9.21
CA SER A 76 -0.22 5.32 -7.75
C SER A 76 -0.01 3.93 -7.14
N THR A 77 -0.44 2.87 -7.82
CA THR A 77 -0.25 1.50 -7.35
C THR A 77 1.18 1.00 -7.54
N LEU A 78 1.74 1.09 -8.75
CA LEU A 78 3.05 0.51 -9.07
C LEU A 78 4.22 1.30 -8.50
N VAL A 79 4.07 2.63 -8.34
CA VAL A 79 5.13 3.51 -7.85
C VAL A 79 4.75 4.11 -6.50
N GLY A 80 3.53 4.61 -6.37
CA GLY A 80 3.07 5.26 -5.14
C GLY A 80 3.08 4.34 -3.92
N LEU A 81 2.57 3.11 -4.04
CA LEU A 81 2.56 2.15 -2.92
C LEU A 81 3.99 1.78 -2.47
N PRO A 82 4.92 1.33 -3.33
CA PRO A 82 6.28 1.03 -2.88
C PRO A 82 7.00 2.22 -2.26
N VAL A 83 6.86 3.42 -2.84
CA VAL A 83 7.50 4.64 -2.30
C VAL A 83 6.91 5.00 -0.94
N THR A 84 5.59 4.94 -0.80
CA THR A 84 4.91 5.22 0.48
C THR A 84 5.31 4.21 1.54
N TRP A 85 5.31 2.92 1.20
CA TRP A 85 5.74 1.86 2.10
C TRP A 85 7.20 2.04 2.54
N LEU A 86 8.13 2.29 1.63
CA LEU A 86 9.54 2.57 1.95
C LEU A 86 9.68 3.78 2.89
N THR A 87 8.91 4.83 2.64
CA THR A 87 8.89 6.04 3.48
C THR A 87 8.44 5.70 4.90
N LEU A 88 7.36 4.90 5.03
CA LEU A 88 6.84 4.49 6.33
C LEU A 88 7.77 3.52 7.06
N VAL A 89 8.41 2.59 6.35
CA VAL A 89 9.44 1.69 6.92
C VAL A 89 10.63 2.51 7.44
N ALA A 90 11.12 3.47 6.66
CA ALA A 90 12.19 4.35 7.11
C ALA A 90 11.78 5.13 8.37
N ALA A 91 10.55 5.66 8.42
CA ALA A 91 10.03 6.33 9.60
C ALA A 91 9.94 5.38 10.82
N GLN A 92 9.45 4.16 10.63
CA GLN A 92 9.40 3.13 11.68
C GLN A 92 10.80 2.83 12.22
N LEU A 93 11.80 2.64 11.35
CA LEU A 93 13.19 2.33 11.75
C LEU A 93 13.84 3.50 12.49
N LEU A 94 13.69 4.73 11.99
CA LEU A 94 14.32 5.92 12.57
C LEU A 94 13.75 6.33 13.92
N THR A 95 12.51 5.92 14.23
CA THR A 95 11.81 6.27 15.46
C THR A 95 11.85 5.16 16.53
N GLY A 96 12.59 4.07 16.27
CA GLY A 96 12.67 2.92 17.19
C GLY A 96 11.44 2.01 17.15
N GLY A 97 10.60 2.12 16.12
CA GLY A 97 9.43 1.26 15.88
C GLY A 97 9.76 -0.19 15.50
N SER A 98 11.03 -0.56 15.44
CA SER A 98 11.51 -1.93 15.24
C SER A 98 11.54 -2.76 16.53
N GLY A 99 11.33 -2.15 17.71
CA GLY A 99 11.24 -2.87 18.97
C GLY A 99 9.96 -3.70 19.10
N ALA A 100 10.01 -4.82 19.82
CA ALA A 100 8.82 -5.58 20.17
C ALA A 100 8.02 -4.83 21.24
N TYR A 101 6.95 -4.11 20.86
CA TYR A 101 6.07 -3.43 21.82
C TYR A 101 5.27 -4.40 22.71
N GLY A 102 5.23 -5.67 22.31
CA GLY A 102 4.47 -6.73 22.97
C GLY A 102 2.99 -6.71 22.58
N ILE A 103 2.25 -7.63 23.19
CA ILE A 103 0.82 -7.89 22.90
C ILE A 103 -0.03 -7.97 24.17
N GLU A 104 0.57 -7.69 25.33
CA GLU A 104 -0.05 -7.84 26.64
C GLU A 104 -1.08 -6.74 26.95
N SER A 105 -0.80 -5.51 26.50
CA SER A 105 -1.65 -4.34 26.78
C SER A 105 -2.40 -3.86 25.53
N ILE A 106 -3.56 -3.23 25.74
CA ILE A 106 -4.33 -2.59 24.66
C ILE A 106 -3.46 -1.57 23.91
N ARG A 107 -2.66 -0.79 24.65
CA ARG A 107 -1.73 0.19 24.06
C ARG A 107 -0.69 -0.48 23.17
N SER A 108 -0.08 -1.57 23.63
CA SER A 108 0.91 -2.32 22.85
C SER A 108 0.31 -2.90 21.58
N LYS A 109 -0.89 -3.49 21.66
CA LYS A 109 -1.62 -4.00 20.48
C LYS A 109 -1.90 -2.89 19.47
N PHE A 110 -2.35 -1.72 19.94
CA PHE A 110 -2.61 -0.57 19.07
C PHE A 110 -1.33 -0.10 18.36
N LEU A 111 -0.22 0.05 19.09
CA LEU A 111 1.07 0.42 18.51
C LEU A 111 1.59 -0.63 17.52
N ALA A 112 1.40 -1.91 17.81
CA ALA A 112 1.83 -3.01 16.95
C ALA A 112 1.15 -3.01 15.57
N VAL A 113 -0.08 -2.51 15.46
CA VAL A 113 -0.81 -2.47 14.17
C VAL A 113 -0.91 -1.08 13.55
N THR A 114 -0.46 -0.04 14.25
CA THR A 114 -0.39 1.32 13.71
C THR A 114 1.05 1.72 13.41
N TRP A 115 1.90 1.78 14.44
CA TRP A 115 3.30 2.19 14.30
C TRP A 115 4.16 1.16 13.55
N GLN A 116 3.87 -0.13 13.72
CA GLN A 116 4.58 -1.22 13.03
C GLN A 116 3.85 -1.71 11.79
N ALA A 117 2.78 -1.03 11.37
CA ALA A 117 2.00 -1.42 10.21
C ALA A 117 2.81 -1.64 8.91
N PRO A 118 3.86 -0.86 8.59
CA PRO A 118 4.63 -1.08 7.36
C PRO A 118 5.44 -2.39 7.38
N TRP A 119 5.93 -2.76 8.57
CA TRP A 119 6.72 -3.97 8.80
C TRP A 119 6.37 -4.54 10.17
N LEU A 120 5.48 -5.53 10.20
CA LEU A 120 4.98 -6.10 11.44
C LEU A 120 6.05 -6.97 12.12
N ILE A 121 6.14 -6.89 13.44
CA ILE A 121 6.90 -7.87 14.22
C ILE A 121 6.16 -9.21 14.18
N PRO A 122 6.85 -10.34 13.98
CA PRO A 122 6.21 -11.63 13.70
C PRO A 122 5.71 -12.27 14.99
N TYR A 123 4.65 -11.71 15.59
CA TYR A 123 3.89 -12.38 16.64
C TYR A 123 3.03 -13.46 15.99
N GLU A 124 3.62 -14.60 15.63
CA GLU A 124 3.02 -15.66 14.80
C GLU A 124 1.59 -16.03 15.23
N ALA A 125 1.37 -16.19 16.54
CA ALA A 125 0.05 -16.51 17.11
C ALA A 125 -1.00 -15.39 16.97
N HIS A 126 -0.62 -14.20 16.53
CA HIS A 126 -1.46 -13.00 16.44
C HIS A 126 -1.51 -12.39 15.04
N LEU A 127 -0.71 -12.88 14.08
CA LEU A 127 -0.67 -12.36 12.72
C LEU A 127 -2.05 -12.39 12.04
N TYR A 128 -2.91 -13.36 12.38
CA TYR A 128 -4.24 -13.50 11.80
C TYR A 128 -5.11 -12.23 11.92
N TRP A 129 -5.01 -11.48 13.02
CA TRP A 129 -5.75 -10.22 13.21
C TRP A 129 -4.85 -9.00 12.99
N MET A 130 -3.55 -9.12 13.24
CA MET A 130 -2.62 -8.01 13.07
C MET A 130 -2.45 -7.61 11.61
N VAL A 131 -2.40 -8.58 10.70
CA VAL A 131 -2.26 -8.32 9.25
C VAL A 131 -3.43 -7.47 8.72
N PRO A 132 -4.71 -7.87 8.86
CA PRO A 132 -5.82 -7.03 8.42
C PRO A 132 -5.92 -5.71 9.20
N ALA A 133 -5.62 -5.70 10.50
CA ALA A 133 -5.59 -4.43 11.25
C ALA A 133 -4.51 -3.46 10.76
N ALA A 134 -3.34 -3.97 10.36
CA ALA A 134 -2.27 -3.17 9.77
C ALA A 134 -2.62 -2.68 8.36
N CYS A 135 -3.31 -3.50 7.56
CA CYS A 135 -3.88 -3.08 6.28
C CYS A 135 -4.81 -1.87 6.46
N LEU A 136 -5.71 -1.91 7.46
CA LEU A 136 -6.60 -0.78 7.76
C LEU A 136 -5.83 0.50 8.08
N THR A 137 -4.76 0.39 8.87
CA THR A 137 -3.87 1.53 9.14
C THR A 137 -3.24 2.04 7.85
N LEU A 138 -2.68 1.14 7.02
CA LEU A 138 -1.96 1.49 5.80
C LEU A 138 -2.86 2.10 4.71
N LEU A 139 -4.17 1.81 4.71
CA LEU A 139 -5.11 2.47 3.81
C LEU A 139 -5.09 3.99 3.93
N ILE A 140 -4.80 4.55 5.12
CA ILE A 140 -4.76 6.00 5.33
C ILE A 140 -3.60 6.67 4.56
N PRO A 141 -2.31 6.31 4.78
CA PRO A 141 -1.21 6.89 4.02
C PRO A 141 -1.28 6.51 2.54
N PHE A 142 -1.77 5.32 2.19
CA PHE A 142 -1.96 4.93 0.78
C PHE A 142 -3.02 5.79 0.09
N PHE A 143 -4.17 6.06 0.74
CA PHE A 143 -5.20 6.97 0.24
C PHE A 143 -4.62 8.35 -0.08
N LEU A 144 -3.83 8.91 0.84
CA LEU A 144 -3.21 10.22 0.63
C LEU A 144 -2.29 10.17 -0.59
N ALA A 145 -1.35 9.22 -0.62
CA ALA A 145 -0.43 9.07 -1.74
C ALA A 145 -1.16 8.90 -3.09
N SER A 146 -2.19 8.04 -3.13
CA SER A 146 -3.06 7.82 -4.28
C SER A 146 -3.68 9.12 -4.77
N TYR A 147 -4.39 9.81 -3.87
CA TYR A 147 -5.06 11.07 -4.20
C TYR A 147 -4.07 12.11 -4.75
N GLN A 148 -2.89 12.27 -4.13
CA GLN A 148 -1.90 13.23 -4.61
C GLN A 148 -1.35 12.88 -6.00
N ILE A 149 -0.98 11.62 -6.23
CA ILE A 149 -0.42 11.17 -7.51
C ILE A 149 -1.48 11.30 -8.60
N GLU A 150 -2.67 10.80 -8.35
CA GLU A 150 -3.72 10.72 -9.34
C GLU A 150 -4.28 12.08 -9.71
N TYR A 151 -4.50 12.96 -8.72
CA TYR A 151 -4.84 14.36 -8.98
C TYR A 151 -3.83 15.01 -9.93
N ARG A 152 -2.53 14.83 -9.69
CA ARG A 152 -1.48 15.43 -10.54
C ARG A 152 -1.50 14.86 -11.95
N VAL A 153 -1.68 13.55 -12.11
CA VAL A 153 -1.76 12.90 -13.42
C VAL A 153 -3.00 13.38 -14.18
N VAL A 154 -4.18 13.32 -13.54
CA VAL A 154 -5.46 13.69 -14.15
C VAL A 154 -5.49 15.18 -14.49
N ALA A 155 -5.04 16.06 -13.60
CA ALA A 155 -4.99 17.51 -13.86
C ALA A 155 -4.03 17.87 -15.00
N ARG A 156 -3.00 17.05 -15.26
CA ARG A 156 -2.06 17.24 -16.37
C ARG A 156 -2.63 16.76 -17.71
N LEU A 157 -3.37 15.65 -17.71
CA LEU A 157 -3.82 14.96 -18.92
C LEU A 157 -5.23 15.38 -19.36
N MET A 158 -6.16 15.65 -18.43
CA MET A 158 -7.53 16.08 -18.73
C MET A 158 -7.63 17.61 -18.75
N ARG A 159 -6.97 18.21 -19.76
CA ARG A 159 -6.98 19.66 -20.00
C ARG A 159 -8.40 20.12 -20.32
N GLY A 160 -8.75 21.33 -19.89
CA GLY A 160 -10.08 21.94 -20.07
C GLY A 160 -10.93 21.97 -18.80
N ASN A 161 -10.54 21.24 -17.75
CA ASN A 161 -11.16 21.33 -16.43
C ASN A 161 -10.36 22.25 -15.50
N THR A 162 -11.05 22.93 -14.58
CA THR A 162 -10.35 23.69 -13.53
C THR A 162 -9.67 22.74 -12.55
N LYS A 163 -8.50 23.14 -12.01
CA LYS A 163 -7.78 22.34 -11.01
C LYS A 163 -8.65 21.99 -9.80
N ALA A 164 -9.50 22.92 -9.37
CA ALA A 164 -10.43 22.72 -8.26
C ALA A 164 -11.52 21.67 -8.58
N ALA A 165 -12.03 21.63 -9.81
CA ALA A 165 -12.98 20.60 -10.22
C ALA A 165 -12.32 19.22 -10.24
N VAL A 166 -11.10 19.11 -10.79
CA VAL A 166 -10.33 17.86 -10.81
C VAL A 166 -10.01 17.38 -9.40
N ALA A 167 -9.55 18.26 -8.52
CA ALA A 167 -9.25 17.92 -7.13
C ALA A 167 -10.48 17.34 -6.40
N ARG A 168 -11.65 17.98 -6.53
CA ARG A 168 -12.89 17.48 -5.92
C ARG A 168 -13.35 16.15 -6.52
N ALA A 169 -13.22 15.98 -7.84
CA ALA A 169 -13.59 14.74 -8.51
C ALA A 169 -12.69 13.59 -8.05
N MET A 170 -11.37 13.78 -8.05
CA MET A 170 -10.40 12.77 -7.60
C MET A 170 -10.53 12.45 -6.13
N PHE A 171 -10.70 13.46 -5.26
CA PHE A 171 -10.91 13.22 -3.84
C PHE A 171 -12.14 12.36 -3.59
N ARG A 172 -13.26 12.63 -4.29
CA ARG A 172 -14.48 11.82 -4.19
C ARG A 172 -14.30 10.42 -4.75
N ALA A 173 -13.60 10.30 -5.88
CA ALA A 173 -13.32 9.01 -6.51
C ALA A 173 -12.51 8.11 -5.57
N ASN A 174 -11.39 8.64 -5.05
CA ASN A 174 -10.54 7.95 -4.08
C ASN A 174 -11.30 7.66 -2.78
N LEU A 175 -12.13 8.59 -2.28
CA LEU A 175 -12.87 8.38 -1.05
C LEU A 175 -13.82 7.18 -1.19
N VAL A 176 -14.51 7.06 -2.33
CA VAL A 176 -15.39 5.92 -2.60
C VAL A 176 -14.60 4.62 -2.72
N SER A 177 -13.53 4.60 -3.52
CA SER A 177 -12.72 3.39 -3.74
C SER A 177 -12.06 2.91 -2.44
N TYR A 178 -11.45 3.80 -1.66
CA TYR A 178 -10.85 3.45 -0.38
C TYR A 178 -11.88 3.13 0.71
N SER A 179 -13.09 3.69 0.66
CA SER A 179 -14.17 3.25 1.56
C SER A 179 -14.57 1.80 1.29
N LEU A 180 -14.59 1.37 0.02
CA LEU A 180 -14.87 -0.02 -0.33
C LEU A 180 -13.73 -0.96 0.12
N LEU A 181 -12.48 -0.55 -0.07
CA LEU A 181 -11.32 -1.30 0.44
C LEU A 181 -11.37 -1.41 1.97
N PHE A 182 -11.69 -0.32 2.66
CA PHE A 182 -11.85 -0.30 4.11
C PHE A 182 -12.93 -1.27 4.57
N LEU A 183 -14.09 -1.28 3.93
CA LEU A 183 -15.18 -2.21 4.26
C LEU A 183 -14.79 -3.67 4.01
N ALA A 184 -14.09 -3.95 2.91
CA ALA A 184 -13.58 -5.29 2.61
C ALA A 184 -12.57 -5.77 3.66
N ASP A 185 -11.69 -4.88 4.10
CA ASP A 185 -10.66 -5.18 5.10
C ASP A 185 -11.25 -5.31 6.52
N ILE A 186 -12.29 -4.53 6.86
CA ILE A 186 -13.09 -4.73 8.08
C ILE A 186 -13.78 -6.11 8.06
N ALA A 187 -14.35 -6.51 6.92
CA ALA A 187 -14.95 -7.83 6.78
C ALA A 187 -13.90 -8.94 6.96
N TRP A 188 -12.71 -8.77 6.38
CA TRP A 188 -11.59 -9.69 6.56
C TRP A 188 -11.14 -9.77 8.03
N LEU A 189 -10.92 -8.63 8.69
CA LEU A 189 -10.56 -8.57 10.11
C LEU A 189 -11.61 -9.28 10.98
N THR A 190 -12.89 -9.00 10.73
CA THR A 190 -14.00 -9.60 11.47
C THR A 190 -14.01 -11.10 11.28
N TYR A 191 -13.90 -11.58 10.03
CA TYR A 191 -13.83 -13.00 9.71
C TYR A 191 -12.64 -13.67 10.43
N ALA A 192 -11.45 -13.07 10.36
CA ALA A 192 -10.24 -13.60 10.97
C ALA A 192 -10.37 -13.71 12.49
N VAL A 193 -10.93 -12.69 13.15
CA VAL A 193 -11.14 -12.71 14.62
C VAL A 193 -12.17 -13.75 15.03
N LEU A 194 -13.25 -13.91 14.27
CA LEU A 194 -14.32 -14.88 14.59
C LEU A 194 -13.87 -16.34 14.39
N HIS A 195 -12.97 -16.61 13.45
CA HIS A 195 -12.56 -17.97 13.08
C HIS A 195 -11.17 -18.39 13.59
N ALA A 196 -10.45 -17.52 14.31
CA ALA A 196 -9.14 -17.83 14.86
C ALA A 196 -9.14 -18.83 16.03
N ARG A 197 -10.28 -19.45 16.35
CA ARG A 197 -10.46 -20.39 17.46
C ARG A 197 -10.82 -21.83 17.04
N ASN A 198 -10.61 -22.19 15.78
CA ASN A 198 -10.72 -23.58 15.33
C ASN A 198 -9.34 -24.16 15.03
#